data_AF-A0A7C1JM01-F1
#
_entry.id   AF-A0A7C1JM01-F1
#
_cell.length_a   1.000
_cell.length_b   1.000
_cell.length_c   1.000
_cell.angle_alpha   90.00
_cell.angle_beta   90.00
_cell.angle_gamma   90.00
#
_symmetry.space_group_name_H-M   'P 1'
#
loop_
_entity.id
_entity.type
_entity.pdbx_description
1 polymer ?
#
loop_
_entity_poly.entity_id
_entity_poly.type
_entity_poly.pdbx_seq_one_letter_code
_entity_poly.pdbx_strand_id
1 'polypeptide(L)'
;MPRCALLSVILATASSAVWAADVFVRFRFIQPEGQQFRVVAGGHIHEPNWYLPSQSVEVAGKQWSQWLDLTKWPLHGRLNRSGGIAEWPSMKLSVQRVGKGERLSGCLLEVQLADRPDEQSVVITFQERSESDTIGFLLPHPLRQNKEQFETGSQMTARHLAWARQAVNARRAAAGLPELQLGEKDRRLKHFELITSLWGPYDPGLARRSVEALRLLGFNVIGGVGPEILGQADLRTYTATWHLHADPDESPAVWQKADGTRIAKELSKPPGSSAYHFLAHYVICDEIQTLDFRRVAPEKLNQWFRDYLRSKGETDGTLGQPIDKVVYPASAMYEKTLPRNADLSTRKVMYYAGKFGQWWSVKQLRQTTDLLRQSFGTAGATVRTETLPSDHCFFNAWGPPHTAMGYRGLDFFEIAAQEAVDIVSA
;
A
#
# COMPACT_ATOMS: atom_id res chain seq x y z
N MET A 1 -9.19 1.91 80.75
CA MET A 1 -8.43 0.95 79.92
C MET A 1 -9.33 0.53 78.76
N PRO A 2 -9.20 1.11 77.55
CA PRO A 2 -10.12 0.85 76.45
C PRO A 2 -9.64 -0.34 75.60
N ARG A 3 -10.59 -1.20 75.23
CA ARG A 3 -10.40 -2.30 74.27
C ARG A 3 -10.58 -1.73 72.85
N CYS A 4 -9.51 -1.68 72.08
CA CYS A 4 -9.56 -1.45 70.63
C CYS A 4 -9.79 -2.79 69.91
N ALA A 5 -10.99 -2.99 69.36
CA ALA A 5 -11.26 -4.06 68.40
C ALA A 5 -10.92 -3.53 67.00
N LEU A 6 -9.88 -4.09 66.38
CA LEU A 6 -9.45 -3.79 65.03
C LEU A 6 -10.30 -4.63 64.05
N LEU A 7 -11.12 -3.97 63.24
CA LEU A 7 -11.92 -4.58 62.19
C LEU A 7 -11.04 -4.72 60.92
N SER A 8 -10.50 -5.91 60.67
CA SER A 8 -9.76 -6.20 59.43
C SER A 8 -10.75 -6.54 58.31
N VAL A 9 -11.07 -5.55 57.48
CA VAL A 9 -11.76 -5.75 56.20
C VAL A 9 -10.74 -6.32 55.19
N ILE A 10 -10.82 -7.63 54.93
CA ILE A 10 -10.15 -8.25 53.79
C ILE A 10 -10.97 -7.88 52.55
N LEU A 11 -10.56 -6.82 51.86
CA LEU A 11 -10.97 -6.55 50.48
C LEU A 11 -10.33 -7.62 49.59
N ALA A 12 -11.08 -8.70 49.35
CA ALA A 12 -10.82 -9.60 48.25
C ALA A 12 -11.02 -8.82 46.95
N THR A 13 -9.94 -8.25 46.43
CA THR A 13 -9.87 -7.80 45.04
C THR A 13 -9.96 -9.05 44.18
N ALA A 14 -11.19 -9.41 43.80
CA ALA A 14 -11.43 -10.31 42.70
C ALA A 14 -10.83 -9.67 41.46
N SER A 15 -9.62 -10.10 41.11
CA SER A 15 -9.06 -9.87 39.79
C SER A 15 -9.93 -10.64 38.82
N SER A 16 -10.98 -10.00 38.30
CA SER A 16 -11.70 -10.47 37.13
C SER A 16 -10.65 -10.59 36.04
N ALA A 17 -10.19 -11.82 35.79
CA ALA A 17 -9.45 -12.11 34.57
C ALA A 17 -10.33 -11.59 33.44
N VAL A 18 -9.86 -10.55 32.74
CA VAL A 18 -10.53 -10.03 31.55
C VAL A 18 -10.35 -11.12 30.51
N TRP A 19 -11.28 -12.07 30.48
CA TRP A 19 -11.42 -12.98 29.36
C TRP A 19 -11.65 -12.08 28.15
N ALA A 20 -10.70 -12.10 27.21
CA ALA A 20 -10.87 -11.49 25.91
C ALA A 20 -12.20 -12.01 25.35
N ALA A 21 -13.20 -11.13 25.21
CA ALA A 21 -14.53 -11.57 24.79
C ALA A 21 -14.42 -12.17 23.38
N ASP A 22 -14.87 -13.41 23.25
CA ASP A 22 -15.00 -14.09 21.97
C ASP A 22 -15.83 -13.23 21.00
N VAL A 23 -15.51 -13.26 19.71
CA VAL A 23 -16.27 -12.52 18.69
C VAL A 23 -16.88 -13.50 17.71
N PHE A 24 -18.19 -13.39 17.53
CA PHE A 24 -18.95 -14.16 16.55
C PHE A 24 -19.63 -13.21 15.59
N VAL A 25 -19.68 -13.59 14.31
CA VAL A 25 -20.31 -12.79 13.25
C VAL A 25 -21.26 -13.64 12.43
N ARG A 26 -22.41 -13.09 12.09
CA ARG A 26 -23.30 -13.64 11.07
C ARG A 26 -23.84 -12.52 10.19
N PHE A 27 -24.30 -12.89 9.01
CA PHE A 27 -24.83 -11.92 8.05
C PHE A 27 -25.97 -12.53 7.23
N ARG A 28 -26.79 -11.66 6.66
CA ARG A 28 -27.80 -12.02 5.66
C ARG A 28 -27.83 -11.02 4.52
N PHE A 29 -28.20 -11.51 3.35
CA PHE A 29 -28.39 -10.69 2.17
C PHE A 29 -29.76 -10.00 2.22
N ILE A 30 -29.74 -8.67 2.17
CA ILE A 30 -30.94 -7.87 1.92
C ILE A 30 -31.10 -7.65 0.41
N GLN A 31 -30.00 -7.36 -0.30
CA GLN A 31 -29.96 -7.26 -1.75
C GLN A 31 -28.62 -7.77 -2.34
N PRO A 32 -28.61 -8.30 -3.59
CA PRO A 32 -29.78 -8.59 -4.42
C PRO A 32 -30.59 -9.76 -3.86
N GLU A 33 -31.86 -9.87 -4.26
CA GLU A 33 -32.59 -11.11 -4.03
C GLU A 33 -31.92 -12.25 -4.83
N GLY A 34 -31.77 -13.41 -4.19
CA GLY A 34 -31.07 -14.55 -4.80
C GLY A 34 -31.21 -15.79 -3.96
N GLN A 35 -30.82 -16.93 -4.52
CA GLN A 35 -31.03 -18.22 -3.88
C GLN A 35 -29.85 -18.62 -2.99
N GLN A 36 -28.60 -18.47 -3.44
CA GLN A 36 -27.40 -18.80 -2.66
C GLN A 36 -26.18 -17.94 -3.02
N PHE A 37 -25.44 -17.55 -1.98
CA PHE A 37 -24.21 -16.76 -2.06
C PHE A 37 -23.09 -17.45 -1.28
N ARG A 38 -21.86 -17.33 -1.75
CA ARG A 38 -20.66 -17.66 -0.99
C ARG A 38 -20.05 -16.37 -0.47
N VAL A 39 -19.80 -16.30 0.83
CA VAL A 39 -19.12 -15.17 1.46
C VAL A 39 -17.80 -15.63 2.03
N VAL A 40 -16.74 -14.91 1.70
CA VAL A 40 -15.40 -15.09 2.25
C VAL A 40 -15.16 -13.99 3.28
N ALA A 41 -15.19 -14.37 4.55
CA ALA A 41 -14.79 -13.54 5.67
C ALA A 41 -13.26 -13.53 5.79
N GLY A 42 -12.69 -12.36 6.04
CA GLY A 42 -11.27 -12.18 6.37
C GLY A 42 -11.07 -10.78 6.91
N GLY A 43 -9.85 -10.27 6.87
CA GLY A 43 -9.60 -8.92 7.37
C GLY A 43 -8.14 -8.54 7.45
N HIS A 44 -7.87 -7.41 8.09
CA HIS A 44 -6.52 -6.90 8.30
C HIS A 44 -6.28 -6.53 9.76
N ILE A 45 -5.02 -6.66 10.15
CA ILE A 45 -4.48 -6.46 11.50
C ILE A 45 -3.22 -5.60 11.37
N HIS A 46 -2.87 -4.88 12.44
CA HIS A 46 -1.76 -3.93 12.46
C HIS A 46 -0.45 -4.54 13.01
N GLU A 47 -0.32 -5.86 13.02
CA GLU A 47 0.83 -6.64 13.48
C GLU A 47 1.43 -7.45 12.31
N PRO A 48 2.68 -7.94 12.43
CA PRO A 48 3.31 -8.75 11.38
C PRO A 48 2.42 -9.92 10.93
N ASN A 49 2.37 -10.16 9.62
CA ASN A 49 1.30 -10.91 8.96
C ASN A 49 -0.04 -10.17 9.01
N TRP A 50 -0.08 -9.01 8.33
CA TRP A 50 -1.14 -7.99 8.26
C TRP A 50 -2.56 -8.50 7.88
N TYR A 51 -2.74 -9.81 7.73
CA TYR A 51 -3.96 -10.46 7.28
C TYR A 51 -4.55 -11.35 8.38
N LEU A 52 -5.85 -11.25 8.58
CA LEU A 52 -6.60 -12.14 9.45
C LEU A 52 -6.93 -13.46 8.71
N PRO A 53 -7.13 -14.59 9.43
CA PRO A 53 -7.50 -15.85 8.82
C PRO A 53 -8.76 -15.73 7.95
N SER A 54 -8.80 -16.43 6.81
CA SER A 54 -9.98 -16.43 5.93
C SER A 54 -10.92 -17.60 6.21
N GLN A 55 -12.23 -17.35 6.23
CA GLN A 55 -13.27 -18.36 6.38
C GLN A 55 -14.31 -18.19 5.27
N SER A 56 -14.79 -19.30 4.68
CA SER A 56 -15.87 -19.28 3.68
C SER A 56 -17.14 -19.87 4.24
N VAL A 57 -18.29 -19.28 3.91
CA VAL A 57 -19.61 -19.82 4.22
C VAL A 57 -20.56 -19.59 3.06
N GLU A 58 -21.42 -20.57 2.82
CA GLU A 58 -22.54 -20.43 1.89
C GLU A 58 -23.79 -20.04 2.67
N VAL A 59 -24.54 -19.08 2.13
CA VAL A 59 -25.74 -18.54 2.76
C VAL A 59 -26.83 -18.39 1.71
N ALA A 60 -28.02 -18.87 2.04
CA ALA A 60 -29.20 -18.65 1.21
C ALA A 60 -29.65 -17.19 1.31
N GLY A 61 -30.17 -16.61 0.23
CA GLY A 61 -30.65 -15.23 0.26
C GLY A 61 -31.71 -15.01 1.35
N LYS A 62 -31.70 -13.84 1.99
CA LYS A 62 -32.57 -13.46 3.12
C LYS A 62 -32.43 -14.28 4.41
N GLN A 63 -31.70 -15.40 4.40
CA GLN A 63 -31.41 -16.20 5.60
C GLN A 63 -30.12 -15.72 6.27
N TRP A 64 -30.06 -15.87 7.59
CA TRP A 64 -28.82 -15.68 8.34
C TRP A 64 -27.84 -16.80 8.03
N SER A 65 -26.57 -16.46 7.84
CA SER A 65 -25.50 -17.44 7.88
C SER A 65 -25.45 -18.12 9.25
N GLN A 66 -24.81 -19.29 9.31
CA GLN A 66 -24.30 -19.78 10.59
C GLN A 66 -23.35 -18.74 11.22
N TRP A 67 -23.22 -18.79 12.54
CA TRP A 67 -22.23 -17.98 13.24
C TRP A 67 -20.83 -18.40 12.80
N LEU A 68 -20.06 -17.42 12.33
CA LEU A 68 -18.62 -17.57 12.15
C LEU A 68 -17.94 -17.27 13.47
N ASP A 69 -17.12 -18.23 13.91
CA ASP A 69 -16.32 -18.14 15.12
C ASP A 69 -14.99 -17.44 14.79
N LEU A 70 -14.78 -16.26 15.38
CA LEU A 70 -13.55 -15.48 15.22
C LEU A 70 -12.61 -15.60 16.42
N THR A 71 -12.85 -16.52 17.36
CA THR A 71 -12.00 -16.69 18.58
C THR A 71 -10.53 -16.99 18.27
N LYS A 72 -10.26 -17.60 17.11
CA LYS A 72 -8.91 -17.89 16.63
C LYS A 72 -8.25 -16.72 15.88
N TRP A 73 -8.97 -15.62 15.67
CA TRP A 73 -8.40 -14.44 15.05
C TRP A 73 -7.56 -13.68 16.09
N PRO A 74 -6.33 -13.26 15.76
CA PRO A 74 -5.45 -12.54 16.68
C PRO A 74 -5.90 -11.08 16.85
N LEU A 75 -7.10 -10.86 17.37
CA LEU A 75 -7.67 -9.52 17.54
C LEU A 75 -6.94 -8.79 18.68
N HIS A 76 -6.45 -7.58 18.40
CA HIS A 76 -5.80 -6.73 19.38
C HIS A 76 -6.72 -5.58 19.83
N GLY A 77 -6.38 -4.98 20.98
CA GLY A 77 -7.01 -3.75 21.50
C GLY A 77 -6.80 -2.54 20.57
N ARG A 78 -7.40 -1.39 20.88
CA ARG A 78 -7.17 -0.16 20.10
C ARG A 78 -5.68 0.24 20.17
N LEU A 79 -5.08 0.48 19.01
CA LEU A 79 -3.73 1.03 18.94
C LEU A 79 -3.81 2.56 18.82
N ASN A 80 -3.03 3.27 19.64
CA ASN A 80 -2.92 4.73 19.53
C ASN A 80 -1.72 5.09 18.66
N ARG A 81 -1.88 5.06 17.33
CA ARG A 81 -0.83 5.52 16.40
C ARG A 81 -1.02 6.98 16.03
N SER A 82 0.10 7.65 15.79
CA SER A 82 0.16 9.05 15.33
C SER A 82 -0.69 9.26 14.07
N GLY A 83 -1.35 10.41 13.98
CA GLY A 83 -2.17 10.78 12.81
C GLY A 83 -3.57 10.17 12.76
N GLY A 84 -3.97 9.37 13.76
CA GLY A 84 -5.34 8.81 13.85
C GLY A 84 -5.61 7.65 12.88
N ILE A 85 -4.57 7.09 12.25
CA ILE A 85 -4.69 6.10 11.15
C ILE A 85 -4.80 4.66 11.67
N ALA A 86 -4.43 4.36 12.92
CA ALA A 86 -4.67 3.04 13.49
C ALA A 86 -5.93 3.05 14.34
N GLU A 87 -6.94 2.38 13.82
CA GLU A 87 -8.15 2.02 14.52
C GLU A 87 -8.15 0.49 14.67
N TRP A 88 -9.21 -0.05 15.23
CA TRP A 88 -9.38 -1.50 15.49
C TRP A 88 -9.01 -2.40 14.29
N PRO A 89 -8.73 -3.70 14.52
CA PRO A 89 -8.68 -4.67 13.42
C PRO A 89 -9.89 -4.50 12.48
N SER A 90 -9.72 -4.75 11.18
CA SER A 90 -10.82 -4.61 10.21
C SER A 90 -11.28 -5.96 9.71
N MET A 91 -12.60 -6.15 9.59
CA MET A 91 -13.19 -7.28 8.89
C MET A 91 -13.55 -6.89 7.47
N LYS A 92 -13.44 -7.86 6.56
CA LYS A 92 -14.02 -7.81 5.23
C LYS A 92 -14.91 -9.03 4.96
N LEU A 93 -16.00 -8.81 4.26
CA LEU A 93 -16.93 -9.82 3.76
C LEU A 93 -16.98 -9.70 2.23
N SER A 94 -16.28 -10.59 1.52
CA SER A 94 -16.28 -10.62 0.06
C SER A 94 -17.33 -11.61 -0.48
N VAL A 95 -18.14 -11.17 -1.43
CA VAL A 95 -19.34 -11.88 -1.90
C VAL A 95 -19.12 -12.48 -3.29
N GLN A 96 -19.56 -13.72 -3.46
CA GLN A 96 -19.56 -14.46 -4.72
C GLN A 96 -20.89 -15.19 -4.93
N ARG A 97 -21.27 -15.44 -6.18
CA ARG A 97 -22.38 -16.35 -6.51
C ARG A 97 -21.89 -17.80 -6.49
N VAL A 98 -22.61 -18.68 -5.79
CA VAL A 98 -22.31 -20.13 -5.76
C VAL A 98 -22.39 -20.71 -7.17
N GLY A 99 -21.47 -21.64 -7.49
CA GLY A 99 -21.42 -22.34 -8.78
C GLY A 99 -20.84 -21.55 -9.96
N LYS A 100 -20.78 -20.21 -9.88
CA LYS A 100 -20.20 -19.37 -10.94
C LYS A 100 -18.80 -18.83 -10.60
N GLY A 101 -18.45 -18.75 -9.32
CA GLY A 101 -17.19 -18.15 -8.86
C GLY A 101 -17.08 -16.63 -9.13
N GLU A 102 -18.12 -16.03 -9.72
CA GLU A 102 -18.19 -14.61 -10.05
C GLU A 102 -18.42 -13.79 -8.78
N ARG A 103 -17.56 -12.79 -8.58
CA ARG A 103 -17.66 -11.78 -7.52
C ARG A 103 -18.88 -10.90 -7.78
N LEU A 104 -19.64 -10.60 -6.74
CA LEU A 104 -20.92 -9.90 -6.85
C LEU A 104 -20.86 -8.51 -6.25
N SER A 105 -20.88 -7.49 -7.10
CA SER A 105 -20.96 -6.08 -6.70
C SER A 105 -22.38 -5.64 -6.32
N GLY A 106 -22.50 -4.49 -5.64
CA GLY A 106 -23.78 -3.83 -5.39
C GLY A 106 -24.62 -4.43 -4.24
N CYS A 107 -24.01 -5.24 -3.37
CA CYS A 107 -24.72 -5.96 -2.32
C CYS A 107 -25.08 -5.05 -1.12
N LEU A 108 -26.24 -5.32 -0.52
CA LEU A 108 -26.63 -4.80 0.80
C LEU A 108 -26.74 -5.99 1.76
N LEU A 109 -25.91 -5.98 2.79
CA LEU A 109 -25.92 -7.01 3.83
C LEU A 109 -26.39 -6.39 5.14
N GLU A 110 -27.11 -7.19 5.93
CA GLU A 110 -27.25 -6.96 7.36
C GLU A 110 -26.30 -7.90 8.11
N VAL A 111 -25.57 -7.35 9.07
CA VAL A 111 -24.51 -8.04 9.80
C VAL A 111 -24.77 -7.91 11.29
N GLN A 112 -24.51 -8.99 12.03
CA GLN A 112 -24.56 -9.04 13.47
C GLN A 112 -23.22 -9.47 14.05
N LEU A 113 -22.76 -8.75 15.07
CA LEU A 113 -21.60 -9.10 15.89
C LEU A 113 -22.07 -9.41 17.31
N ALA A 114 -21.59 -10.52 17.87
CA ALA A 114 -21.99 -11.02 19.18
C ALA A 114 -20.79 -11.53 19.98
N ASP A 115 -20.89 -11.52 21.32
CA ASP A 115 -19.84 -12.11 22.18
C ASP A 115 -19.99 -13.63 22.33
N ARG A 116 -21.11 -14.19 21.87
CA ARG A 116 -21.44 -15.63 21.86
C ARG A 116 -22.28 -15.94 20.62
N PRO A 117 -22.30 -17.19 20.12
CA PRO A 117 -23.03 -17.56 18.92
C PRO A 117 -24.53 -17.73 19.18
N ASP A 118 -25.16 -16.71 19.77
CA ASP A 118 -26.57 -16.68 20.13
C ASP A 118 -27.19 -15.29 19.90
N GLU A 119 -28.48 -15.24 19.61
CA GLU A 119 -29.16 -14.00 19.23
C GLU A 119 -29.29 -12.99 20.40
N GLN A 120 -29.31 -13.48 21.64
CA GLN A 120 -29.42 -12.65 22.84
C GLN A 120 -28.08 -11.98 23.17
N SER A 121 -26.98 -12.49 22.63
CA SER A 121 -25.63 -11.99 22.82
C SER A 121 -25.17 -11.01 21.74
N VAL A 122 -26.03 -10.70 20.77
CA VAL A 122 -25.79 -9.67 19.75
C VAL A 122 -25.49 -8.33 20.43
N VAL A 123 -24.33 -7.78 20.11
CA VAL A 123 -23.86 -6.48 20.61
C VAL A 123 -24.13 -5.39 19.57
N ILE A 124 -23.88 -5.70 18.30
CA ILE A 124 -23.95 -4.75 17.18
C ILE A 124 -24.77 -5.38 16.06
N THR A 125 -25.73 -4.62 15.53
CA THR A 125 -26.44 -4.94 14.28
C THR A 125 -26.31 -3.72 13.37
N PHE A 126 -25.95 -3.93 12.12
CA PHE A 126 -25.86 -2.86 11.13
C PHE A 126 -26.18 -3.38 9.73
N GLN A 127 -26.49 -2.44 8.83
CA GLN A 127 -26.59 -2.71 7.40
C GLN A 127 -25.53 -1.90 6.67
N GLU A 128 -24.86 -2.52 5.71
CA GLU A 128 -23.87 -1.85 4.87
C GLU A 128 -24.10 -2.21 3.41
N ARG A 129 -24.08 -1.19 2.55
CA ARG A 129 -24.12 -1.35 1.10
C ARG A 129 -22.72 -1.17 0.55
N SER A 130 -22.33 -2.06 -0.35
CA SER A 130 -21.10 -1.95 -1.14
C SER A 130 -21.45 -1.90 -2.61
N GLU A 131 -20.83 -0.97 -3.34
CA GLU A 131 -20.78 -0.95 -4.80
C GLU A 131 -19.71 -1.91 -5.34
N SER A 132 -18.75 -2.33 -4.51
CA SER A 132 -17.83 -3.44 -4.80
C SER A 132 -18.40 -4.80 -4.37
N ASP A 133 -17.60 -5.84 -4.54
CA ASP A 133 -17.88 -7.19 -4.06
C ASP A 133 -17.61 -7.40 -2.57
N THR A 134 -17.19 -6.36 -1.85
CA THR A 134 -16.66 -6.50 -0.48
C THR A 134 -17.27 -5.46 0.44
N ILE A 135 -17.71 -5.88 1.63
CA ILE A 135 -18.08 -4.97 2.72
C ILE A 135 -16.99 -4.98 3.79
N GLY A 136 -16.61 -3.81 4.30
CA GLY A 136 -15.60 -3.63 5.33
C GLY A 136 -16.11 -2.84 6.53
N PHE A 137 -15.66 -3.22 7.72
CA PHE A 137 -16.01 -2.57 8.99
C PHE A 137 -14.96 -2.87 10.07
N LEU A 138 -14.94 -2.06 11.13
CA LEU A 138 -14.05 -2.25 12.26
C LEU A 138 -14.53 -3.38 13.18
N LEU A 139 -13.60 -4.09 13.82
CA LEU A 139 -13.84 -5.09 14.86
C LEU A 139 -13.27 -4.62 16.21
N PRO A 140 -14.02 -3.80 16.98
CA PRO A 140 -13.61 -3.46 18.33
C PRO A 140 -13.47 -4.70 19.22
N HIS A 141 -12.43 -4.75 20.04
CA HIS A 141 -12.13 -5.91 20.88
C HIS A 141 -11.57 -5.50 22.26
N PRO A 142 -12.18 -5.91 23.39
CA PRO A 142 -13.41 -6.72 23.52
C PRO A 142 -14.65 -5.99 22.99
N LEU A 143 -15.53 -6.72 22.28
CA LEU A 143 -16.62 -6.15 21.48
C LEU A 143 -17.63 -5.36 22.32
N ARG A 144 -18.24 -5.97 23.35
CA ARG A 144 -19.25 -5.28 24.19
C ARG A 144 -18.74 -4.02 24.89
N GLN A 145 -17.48 -4.02 25.31
CA GLN A 145 -16.87 -2.89 26.00
C GLN A 145 -16.61 -1.72 25.06
N ASN A 146 -16.33 -2.00 23.78
CA ASN A 146 -15.88 -1.02 22.81
C ASN A 146 -16.88 -0.77 21.67
N LYS A 147 -18.14 -1.22 21.82
CA LYS A 147 -19.17 -1.14 20.76
C LYS A 147 -19.41 0.28 20.25
N GLU A 148 -19.25 1.31 21.09
CA GLU A 148 -19.43 2.72 20.71
C GLU A 148 -18.31 3.24 19.79
N GLN A 149 -17.22 2.47 19.64
CA GLN A 149 -16.12 2.76 18.73
C GLN A 149 -16.21 1.95 17.42
N PHE A 150 -17.32 1.24 17.21
CA PHE A 150 -17.60 0.53 15.97
C PHE A 150 -17.96 1.53 14.86
N GLU A 151 -17.37 1.33 13.68
CA GLU A 151 -17.78 2.03 12.47
C GLU A 151 -17.72 1.10 11.25
N THR A 152 -18.66 1.30 10.32
CA THR A 152 -18.61 0.75 8.96
C THR A 152 -17.78 1.63 8.03
N GLY A 153 -17.38 1.11 6.87
CA GLY A 153 -16.71 1.91 5.84
C GLY A 153 -17.51 3.17 5.44
N SER A 154 -18.84 3.06 5.32
CA SER A 154 -19.70 4.22 5.02
C SER A 154 -19.74 5.27 6.13
N GLN A 155 -19.73 4.85 7.41
CA GLN A 155 -19.67 5.75 8.56
C GLN A 155 -18.32 6.47 8.65
N MET A 156 -17.21 5.73 8.53
CA MET A 156 -15.85 6.29 8.54
C MET A 156 -15.66 7.33 7.44
N THR A 157 -16.04 7.01 6.20
CA THR A 157 -15.91 7.95 5.07
C THR A 157 -16.79 9.18 5.22
N ALA A 158 -18.00 9.04 5.78
CA ALA A 158 -18.87 10.18 6.08
C ALA A 158 -18.27 11.08 7.17
N ARG A 159 -17.72 10.49 8.24
CA ARG A 159 -17.02 11.21 9.31
C ARG A 159 -15.81 11.99 8.77
N HIS A 160 -14.98 11.36 7.95
CA HIS A 160 -13.82 12.03 7.32
C HIS A 160 -14.24 13.20 6.43
N LEU A 161 -15.29 13.05 5.63
CA LEU A 161 -15.81 14.13 4.80
C LEU A 161 -16.36 15.29 5.65
N ALA A 162 -17.14 14.99 6.69
CA ALA A 162 -17.68 16.00 7.59
C ALA A 162 -16.55 16.79 8.30
N TRP A 163 -15.53 16.08 8.80
CA TRP A 163 -14.35 16.70 9.39
C TRP A 163 -13.60 17.59 8.39
N ALA A 164 -13.36 17.11 7.16
CA ALA A 164 -12.66 17.89 6.14
C ALA A 164 -13.41 19.19 5.80
N ARG A 165 -14.74 19.12 5.68
CA ARG A 165 -15.60 20.31 5.49
C ARG A 165 -15.45 21.29 6.66
N GLN A 166 -15.59 20.80 7.88
CA GLN A 166 -15.46 21.62 9.08
C GLN A 166 -14.09 22.31 9.18
N ALA A 167 -13.00 21.55 9.00
CA ALA A 167 -11.64 22.06 9.09
C ALA A 167 -11.36 23.14 8.05
N VAL A 168 -11.77 22.91 6.80
CA VAL A 168 -11.59 23.87 5.71
C VAL A 168 -12.40 25.13 5.94
N ASN A 169 -13.66 24.99 6.35
CA ASN A 169 -14.55 26.13 6.61
C ASN A 169 -14.06 26.96 7.80
N ALA A 170 -13.61 26.33 8.88
CA ALA A 170 -13.02 27.03 10.02
C ALA A 170 -11.78 27.85 9.61
N ARG A 171 -10.88 27.26 8.80
CA ARG A 171 -9.70 27.97 8.27
C ARG A 171 -10.08 29.16 7.38
N ARG A 172 -11.12 29.01 6.55
CA ARG A 172 -11.59 30.07 5.66
C ARG A 172 -12.25 31.21 6.44
N ALA A 173 -13.10 30.89 7.41
CA ALA A 173 -13.71 31.87 8.29
C ALA A 173 -12.64 32.68 9.04
N ALA A 174 -11.59 32.02 9.57
CA ALA A 174 -10.46 32.69 10.21
C ALA A 174 -9.68 33.63 9.26
N ALA A 175 -9.72 33.36 7.95
CA ALA A 175 -9.11 34.20 6.91
C ALA A 175 -10.08 35.24 6.31
N GLY A 176 -11.31 35.38 6.83
CA GLY A 176 -12.33 36.28 6.28
C GLY A 176 -12.86 35.87 4.90
N LEU A 177 -12.70 34.60 4.53
CA LEU A 177 -13.15 34.04 3.26
C LEU A 177 -14.53 33.37 3.42
N PRO A 178 -15.40 33.42 2.39
CA PRO A 178 -16.71 32.75 2.44
C PRO A 178 -16.54 31.24 2.51
N GLU A 179 -17.60 30.52 2.91
CA GLU A 179 -17.62 29.06 2.90
C GLU A 179 -17.18 28.50 1.55
N LEU A 180 -16.42 27.40 1.55
CA LEU A 180 -16.00 26.79 0.29
C LEU A 180 -17.16 26.03 -0.34
N GLN A 181 -17.60 26.49 -1.50
CA GLN A 181 -18.48 25.73 -2.39
C GLN A 181 -17.61 25.07 -3.44
N LEU A 182 -17.39 23.75 -3.35
CA LEU A 182 -16.63 23.03 -4.36
C LEU A 182 -17.39 23.05 -5.70
N GLY A 183 -17.04 24.01 -6.58
CA GLY A 183 -17.40 23.96 -7.99
C GLY A 183 -16.33 23.25 -8.82
N GLU A 184 -16.64 22.93 -10.09
CA GLU A 184 -15.73 22.27 -11.05
C GLU A 184 -14.36 22.98 -11.23
N LYS A 185 -14.27 24.25 -10.82
CA LYS A 185 -13.10 25.12 -11.06
C LYS A 185 -12.27 25.44 -9.82
N ASP A 186 -12.67 25.01 -8.61
CA ASP A 186 -11.98 25.36 -7.36
C ASP A 186 -10.78 24.43 -7.09
N ARG A 187 -9.74 24.57 -7.91
CA ARG A 187 -8.52 23.74 -7.88
C ARG A 187 -7.43 24.45 -7.08
N ARG A 188 -7.46 24.28 -5.75
CA ARG A 188 -6.59 25.02 -4.80
C ARG A 188 -5.10 24.71 -4.89
N LEU A 189 -4.70 23.59 -5.49
CA LEU A 189 -3.28 23.19 -5.57
C LEU A 189 -2.90 22.77 -7.00
N LYS A 190 -2.92 23.72 -7.95
CA LYS A 190 -2.36 23.48 -9.30
C LYS A 190 -0.83 23.49 -9.35
N HIS A 191 -0.18 24.09 -8.34
CA HIS A 191 1.26 24.33 -8.34
C HIS A 191 2.05 23.46 -7.35
N PHE A 192 1.36 22.69 -6.52
CA PHE A 192 1.96 21.82 -5.52
C PHE A 192 1.21 20.48 -5.55
N GLU A 193 1.91 19.39 -5.85
CA GLU A 193 1.32 18.06 -5.91
C GLU A 193 1.49 17.38 -4.56
N LEU A 194 0.36 16.99 -3.96
CA LEU A 194 0.34 16.22 -2.72
C LEU A 194 -0.39 14.91 -2.99
N ILE A 195 0.34 13.82 -2.79
CA ILE A 195 -0.07 12.46 -3.10
C ILE A 195 -0.58 11.77 -1.83
N THR A 196 -1.66 10.99 -1.95
CA THR A 196 -2.07 10.05 -0.90
C THR A 196 -1.30 8.72 -0.99
N SER A 197 -1.58 7.76 -0.11
CA SER A 197 -1.06 6.41 -0.27
C SER A 197 -1.45 5.78 -1.62
N LEU A 198 -0.63 4.83 -2.09
CA LEU A 198 -0.91 3.97 -3.26
C LEU A 198 -2.20 3.15 -3.10
N TRP A 199 -2.61 2.93 -1.85
CA TRP A 199 -3.81 2.20 -1.49
C TRP A 199 -5.01 3.15 -1.49
N GLY A 200 -6.03 2.80 -2.28
CA GLY A 200 -7.30 3.49 -2.34
C GLY A 200 -8.44 2.66 -1.76
N PRO A 201 -9.65 3.23 -1.63
CA PRO A 201 -10.79 2.50 -1.09
C PRO A 201 -11.13 1.28 -1.93
N TYR A 202 -11.46 0.16 -1.28
CA TYR A 202 -11.86 -1.08 -1.96
C TYR A 202 -13.23 -0.95 -2.66
N ASP A 203 -14.02 0.06 -2.28
CA ASP A 203 -15.38 0.28 -2.75
C ASP A 203 -15.51 1.60 -3.54
N PRO A 204 -16.06 1.58 -4.78
CA PRO A 204 -16.23 2.79 -5.59
C PRO A 204 -17.11 3.88 -4.94
N GLY A 205 -18.16 3.50 -4.21
CA GLY A 205 -19.04 4.44 -3.51
C GLY A 205 -18.30 5.14 -2.36
N LEU A 206 -17.53 4.39 -1.58
CA LEU A 206 -16.63 4.91 -0.55
C LEU A 206 -15.49 5.75 -1.16
N ALA A 207 -14.99 5.36 -2.33
CA ALA A 207 -13.96 6.09 -3.06
C ALA A 207 -14.43 7.50 -3.44
N ARG A 208 -15.64 7.67 -3.95
CA ARG A 208 -16.20 9.00 -4.28
C ARG A 208 -16.20 9.95 -3.08
N ARG A 209 -16.61 9.48 -1.90
CA ARG A 209 -16.61 10.29 -0.66
C ARG A 209 -15.21 10.61 -0.16
N SER A 210 -14.32 9.62 -0.20
CA SER A 210 -12.92 9.79 0.21
C SER A 210 -12.21 10.81 -0.68
N VAL A 211 -12.43 10.72 -1.99
CA VAL A 211 -11.94 11.68 -2.99
C VAL A 211 -12.44 13.10 -2.69
N GLU A 212 -13.72 13.26 -2.36
CA GLU A 212 -14.26 14.57 -1.99
C GLU A 212 -13.57 15.14 -0.73
N ALA A 213 -13.40 14.33 0.31
CA ALA A 213 -12.70 14.74 1.53
C ALA A 213 -11.26 15.17 1.24
N LEU A 214 -10.53 14.39 0.43
CA LEU A 214 -9.15 14.69 0.05
C LEU A 214 -9.05 15.95 -0.83
N ARG A 215 -9.97 16.16 -1.77
CA ARG A 215 -10.06 17.41 -2.54
C ARG A 215 -10.33 18.62 -1.66
N LEU A 216 -11.14 18.47 -0.60
CA LEU A 216 -11.37 19.52 0.38
C LEU A 216 -10.08 19.89 1.12
N LEU A 217 -9.23 18.90 1.41
CA LEU A 217 -7.94 19.12 2.06
C LEU A 217 -6.86 19.61 1.09
N GLY A 218 -7.13 19.53 -0.22
CA GLY A 218 -6.30 20.06 -1.29
C GLY A 218 -5.48 19.01 -2.06
N PHE A 219 -5.63 17.72 -1.76
CA PHE A 219 -4.97 16.68 -2.54
C PHE A 219 -5.45 16.68 -3.99
N ASN A 220 -4.50 16.62 -4.92
CA ASN A 220 -4.72 16.66 -6.36
C ASN A 220 -4.22 15.39 -7.07
N VAL A 221 -3.49 14.53 -6.36
CA VAL A 221 -3.07 13.20 -6.79
C VAL A 221 -3.56 12.17 -5.77
N ILE A 222 -4.41 11.24 -6.18
CA ILE A 222 -5.00 10.22 -5.28
C ILE A 222 -4.76 8.82 -5.85
N GLY A 223 -4.11 7.97 -5.07
CA GLY A 223 -3.83 6.57 -5.41
C GLY A 223 -5.04 5.65 -5.27
N GLY A 224 -5.05 4.55 -6.03
CA GLY A 224 -6.05 3.47 -5.91
C GLY A 224 -7.50 3.84 -6.24
N VAL A 225 -7.73 4.95 -6.95
CA VAL A 225 -9.06 5.39 -7.39
C VAL A 225 -9.26 5.07 -8.87
N GLY A 226 -10.45 4.59 -9.24
CA GLY A 226 -10.80 4.24 -10.61
C GLY A 226 -10.89 5.46 -11.55
N PRO A 227 -10.67 5.27 -12.87
CA PRO A 227 -10.61 6.36 -13.84
C PRO A 227 -11.91 7.16 -13.99
N GLU A 228 -13.07 6.53 -13.79
CA GLU A 228 -14.36 7.22 -13.79
C GLU A 228 -14.41 8.32 -12.71
N ILE A 229 -14.03 7.96 -11.49
CA ILE A 229 -14.05 8.88 -10.33
C ILE A 229 -12.98 9.97 -10.51
N LEU A 230 -11.80 9.61 -11.00
CA LEU A 230 -10.73 10.56 -11.31
C LEU A 230 -11.20 11.58 -12.36
N GLY A 231 -11.87 11.13 -13.43
CA GLY A 231 -12.41 11.99 -14.47
C GLY A 231 -13.48 12.95 -13.96
N GLN A 232 -14.46 12.46 -13.20
CA GLN A 232 -15.50 13.29 -12.58
C GLN A 232 -14.91 14.34 -11.63
N ALA A 233 -13.80 14.01 -10.97
CA ALA A 233 -13.17 14.86 -9.99
C ALA A 233 -12.05 15.77 -10.56
N ASP A 234 -11.70 15.62 -11.85
CA ASP A 234 -10.51 16.21 -12.46
C ASP A 234 -9.27 16.00 -11.57
N LEU A 235 -9.03 14.75 -11.21
CA LEU A 235 -7.90 14.34 -10.38
C LEU A 235 -6.89 13.53 -11.15
N ARG A 236 -5.65 13.60 -10.68
CA ARG A 236 -4.57 12.75 -11.15
C ARG A 236 -4.40 11.56 -10.20
N THR A 237 -3.70 10.53 -10.64
CA THR A 237 -3.48 9.32 -9.86
C THR A 237 -2.07 8.79 -10.00
N TYR A 238 -1.78 7.82 -9.15
CA TYR A 238 -0.61 6.99 -9.16
C TYR A 238 -1.10 5.55 -9.03
N THR A 239 -0.94 4.75 -10.09
CA THR A 239 -1.49 3.37 -10.12
C THR A 239 -0.59 2.36 -10.84
N ALA A 240 0.52 2.83 -11.40
CA ALA A 240 1.44 2.00 -12.15
C ALA A 240 2.85 2.22 -11.63
N THR A 241 3.50 1.10 -11.28
CA THR A 241 4.93 1.02 -11.05
C THR A 241 5.50 0.10 -12.12
N TRP A 242 6.66 0.47 -12.65
CA TRP A 242 7.42 -0.39 -13.54
C TRP A 242 8.59 -0.99 -12.77
N HIS A 243 9.12 -2.10 -13.24
CA HIS A 243 10.29 -2.72 -12.60
C HIS A 243 11.46 -2.72 -13.58
N LEU A 244 12.65 -2.57 -13.01
CA LEU A 244 13.88 -2.55 -13.77
C LEU A 244 14.21 -3.97 -14.22
N HIS A 245 14.37 -4.18 -15.53
CA HIS A 245 14.93 -5.41 -16.05
C HIS A 245 16.46 -5.35 -15.92
N ALA A 246 17.08 -6.42 -15.42
CA ALA A 246 18.51 -6.40 -15.10
C ALA A 246 19.42 -6.34 -16.34
N ASP A 247 18.94 -6.89 -17.46
CA ASP A 247 19.66 -6.95 -18.72
C ASP A 247 19.19 -5.86 -19.70
N PRO A 248 20.02 -4.85 -20.06
CA PRO A 248 19.64 -3.78 -20.98
C PRO A 248 19.37 -4.24 -22.40
N ASP A 249 19.95 -5.35 -22.85
CA ASP A 249 19.79 -5.81 -24.23
C ASP A 249 18.42 -6.47 -24.42
N GLU A 250 17.96 -7.15 -23.37
CA GLU A 250 16.64 -7.78 -23.35
C GLU A 250 15.53 -6.77 -23.00
N SER A 251 15.87 -5.69 -22.27
CA SER A 251 14.92 -4.73 -21.72
C SER A 251 13.95 -4.16 -22.77
N PRO A 252 14.38 -3.66 -23.95
CA PRO A 252 13.46 -3.12 -24.96
C PRO A 252 12.49 -4.17 -25.51
N ALA A 253 12.97 -5.40 -25.78
CA ALA A 253 12.14 -6.47 -26.32
C ALA A 253 11.10 -6.95 -25.30
N VAL A 254 11.52 -7.13 -24.04
CA VAL A 254 10.63 -7.47 -22.92
C VAL A 254 9.60 -6.36 -22.70
N TRP A 255 10.04 -5.11 -22.70
CA TRP A 255 9.17 -3.93 -22.57
C TRP A 255 8.10 -3.88 -23.66
N GLN A 256 8.49 -3.97 -24.92
CA GLN A 256 7.57 -3.90 -26.05
C GLN A 256 6.50 -5.01 -25.98
N LYS A 257 6.90 -6.23 -25.62
CA LYS A 257 6.00 -7.38 -25.51
C LYS A 257 5.04 -7.28 -24.32
N ALA A 258 5.44 -6.61 -23.25
CA ALA A 258 4.65 -6.47 -22.03
C ALA A 258 4.11 -5.04 -21.85
N ASP A 259 4.88 -4.18 -21.20
CA ASP A 259 4.45 -2.84 -20.76
C ASP A 259 4.09 -1.91 -21.90
N GLY A 260 4.89 -1.86 -22.97
CA GLY A 260 4.61 -1.04 -24.16
C GLY A 260 3.28 -1.42 -24.80
N THR A 261 3.02 -2.72 -24.98
CA THR A 261 1.73 -3.21 -25.51
C THR A 261 0.58 -2.88 -24.57
N ARG A 262 0.76 -3.03 -23.25
CA ARG A 262 -0.25 -2.68 -22.24
C ARG A 262 -0.58 -1.18 -22.27
N ILE A 263 0.44 -0.32 -22.29
CA ILE A 263 0.30 1.15 -22.39
C ILE A 263 -0.47 1.51 -23.66
N ALA A 264 -0.04 1.01 -24.82
CA ALA A 264 -0.70 1.30 -26.09
C ALA A 264 -2.18 0.89 -26.08
N LYS A 265 -2.50 -0.30 -25.55
CA LYS A 265 -3.88 -0.78 -25.41
C LYS A 265 -4.72 0.08 -24.46
N GLU A 266 -4.15 0.54 -23.35
CA GLU A 266 -4.86 1.38 -22.39
C GLU A 266 -5.14 2.78 -22.97
N LEU A 267 -4.17 3.36 -23.67
CA LEU A 267 -4.29 4.67 -24.30
C LEU A 267 -5.15 4.66 -25.56
N SER A 268 -5.39 3.50 -26.18
CA SER A 268 -6.35 3.39 -27.29
C SER A 268 -7.82 3.39 -26.83
N LYS A 269 -8.07 3.25 -25.51
CA LYS A 269 -9.43 3.31 -24.97
C LYS A 269 -9.93 4.76 -24.97
N PRO A 270 -11.26 4.99 -24.91
CA PRO A 270 -11.79 6.34 -24.80
C PRO A 270 -11.13 7.14 -23.66
N PRO A 271 -10.86 8.45 -23.85
CA PRO A 271 -10.35 9.31 -22.79
C PRO A 271 -11.18 9.16 -21.51
N GLY A 272 -10.50 9.08 -20.37
CA GLY A 272 -11.16 8.89 -19.07
C GLY A 272 -11.60 7.46 -18.72
N SER A 273 -11.42 6.47 -19.60
CA SER A 273 -11.75 5.06 -19.30
C SER A 273 -10.58 4.23 -18.76
N SER A 274 -9.36 4.79 -18.77
CA SER A 274 -8.15 4.18 -18.22
C SER A 274 -7.50 5.15 -17.25
N ALA A 275 -6.93 4.60 -16.17
CA ALA A 275 -6.19 5.39 -15.20
C ALA A 275 -4.92 6.01 -15.81
N TYR A 276 -4.44 5.48 -16.94
CA TYR A 276 -3.26 5.99 -17.65
C TYR A 276 -3.48 7.40 -18.21
N HIS A 277 -4.73 7.80 -18.44
CA HIS A 277 -5.09 9.18 -18.83
C HIS A 277 -4.98 10.18 -17.68
N PHE A 278 -4.91 9.69 -16.44
CA PHE A 278 -4.90 10.52 -15.22
C PHE A 278 -3.58 10.46 -14.48
N LEU A 279 -2.53 9.85 -15.03
CA LEU A 279 -1.26 9.70 -14.29
C LEU A 279 -0.67 11.07 -13.93
N ALA A 280 -0.34 11.24 -12.65
CA ALA A 280 0.33 12.42 -12.13
C ALA A 280 1.78 12.44 -12.58
N HIS A 281 2.48 11.38 -12.21
CA HIS A 281 3.78 11.03 -12.72
C HIS A 281 3.78 9.55 -13.06
N TYR A 282 4.78 9.15 -13.81
CA TYR A 282 5.01 7.78 -14.20
C TYR A 282 6.06 7.23 -13.27
N VAL A 283 5.65 6.61 -12.16
CA VAL A 283 6.66 6.04 -11.28
C VAL A 283 7.23 4.76 -11.82
N ILE A 284 8.52 4.82 -12.03
CA ILE A 284 9.30 3.76 -12.65
C ILE A 284 9.85 2.80 -11.61
N CYS A 285 9.87 3.21 -10.35
CA CYS A 285 10.24 2.33 -9.27
C CYS A 285 9.67 2.86 -7.96
N ASP A 286 8.78 2.08 -7.36
CA ASP A 286 8.35 2.22 -5.97
C ASP A 286 9.32 1.53 -5.00
N GLU A 287 10.48 1.05 -5.45
CA GLU A 287 11.53 0.46 -4.62
C GLU A 287 12.92 0.85 -5.14
N ILE A 288 13.55 1.86 -4.54
CA ILE A 288 14.92 2.31 -4.90
C ILE A 288 15.98 1.31 -4.40
N GLN A 289 15.96 0.09 -4.92
CA GLN A 289 16.96 -0.94 -4.63
C GLN A 289 17.78 -1.33 -5.86
N THR A 290 19.00 -1.80 -5.62
CA THR A 290 19.80 -2.41 -6.67
C THR A 290 19.11 -3.66 -7.21
N LEU A 291 19.19 -3.86 -8.53
CA LEU A 291 18.70 -5.03 -9.23
C LEU A 291 19.17 -6.35 -8.64
N ASP A 292 18.29 -7.36 -8.68
CA ASP A 292 18.68 -8.74 -8.39
C ASP A 292 19.39 -9.36 -9.61
N PHE A 293 20.72 -9.35 -9.56
CA PHE A 293 21.54 -9.91 -10.64
C PHE A 293 21.70 -11.43 -10.60
N ARG A 294 21.13 -12.15 -9.61
CA ARG A 294 21.32 -13.61 -9.48
C ARG A 294 20.76 -14.42 -10.66
N ARG A 295 19.85 -13.81 -11.44
CA ARG A 295 19.23 -14.41 -12.62
C ARG A 295 19.91 -14.03 -13.93
N VAL A 296 20.91 -13.15 -13.91
CA VAL A 296 21.69 -12.78 -15.10
C VAL A 296 22.73 -13.86 -15.36
N ALA A 297 22.97 -14.17 -16.65
CA ALA A 297 24.02 -15.11 -17.05
C ALA A 297 25.38 -14.69 -16.43
N PRO A 298 26.06 -15.57 -15.66
CA PRO A 298 27.23 -15.18 -14.87
C PRO A 298 28.35 -14.53 -15.68
N GLU A 299 28.68 -15.08 -16.85
CA GLU A 299 29.76 -14.52 -17.68
C GLU A 299 29.40 -13.14 -18.24
N LYS A 300 28.14 -12.91 -18.59
CA LYS A 300 27.66 -11.59 -19.03
C LYS A 300 27.79 -10.56 -17.92
N LEU A 301 27.35 -10.92 -16.72
CA LEU A 301 27.43 -10.07 -15.53
C LEU A 301 28.88 -9.78 -15.12
N ASN A 302 29.74 -10.80 -15.16
CA ASN A 302 31.17 -10.66 -14.87
C ASN A 302 31.84 -9.73 -15.88
N GLN A 303 31.51 -9.85 -17.16
CA GLN A 303 32.03 -8.95 -18.19
C GLN A 303 31.62 -7.50 -17.91
N TRP A 304 30.34 -7.23 -17.65
CA TRP A 304 29.87 -5.89 -17.30
C TRP A 304 30.56 -5.32 -16.06
N PHE A 305 30.77 -6.15 -15.04
CA PHE A 305 31.44 -5.71 -13.82
C PHE A 305 32.91 -5.38 -14.07
N ARG A 306 33.62 -6.18 -14.87
CA ARG A 306 35.02 -5.91 -15.26
C ARG A 306 35.12 -4.64 -16.09
N ASP A 307 34.20 -4.43 -17.03
CA ASP A 307 34.16 -3.21 -17.84
C ASP A 307 33.90 -1.97 -16.97
N TYR A 308 33.01 -2.10 -15.98
CA TYR A 308 32.81 -1.06 -14.97
C TYR A 308 34.09 -0.77 -14.18
N LEU A 309 34.78 -1.79 -13.66
CA LEU A 309 36.04 -1.62 -12.93
C LEU A 309 37.08 -0.89 -13.77
N ARG A 310 37.26 -1.29 -15.04
CA ARG A 310 38.17 -0.62 -15.98
C ARG A 310 37.75 0.84 -16.20
N SER A 311 36.46 1.13 -16.33
CA SER A 311 35.95 2.50 -16.48
C SER A 311 36.22 3.40 -15.27
N LYS A 312 36.43 2.82 -14.09
CA LYS A 312 36.82 3.52 -12.86
C LYS A 312 38.34 3.60 -12.65
N GLY A 313 39.12 3.08 -13.60
CA GLY A 313 40.58 3.09 -13.52
C GLY A 313 41.16 2.02 -12.58
N GLU A 314 40.38 1.01 -12.20
CA GLU A 314 40.87 -0.09 -11.37
C GLU A 314 41.82 -1.01 -12.14
N THR A 315 42.80 -1.55 -11.43
CA THR A 315 43.89 -2.39 -11.98
C THR A 315 44.09 -3.63 -11.12
N ASP A 316 44.86 -4.59 -11.64
CA ASP A 316 45.24 -5.80 -10.91
C ASP A 316 45.87 -5.48 -9.54
N GLY A 317 46.72 -4.44 -9.50
CA GLY A 317 47.39 -4.00 -8.29
C GLY A 317 46.45 -3.36 -7.26
N THR A 318 45.45 -2.59 -7.71
CA THR A 318 44.50 -1.94 -6.79
C THR A 318 43.51 -2.95 -6.20
N LEU A 319 43.08 -3.94 -7.00
CA LEU A 319 42.16 -5.00 -6.60
C LEU A 319 42.84 -6.14 -5.83
N GLY A 320 44.13 -6.35 -6.03
CA GLY A 320 44.89 -7.46 -5.43
C GLY A 320 44.70 -8.80 -6.15
N GLN A 321 44.12 -8.79 -7.35
CA GLN A 321 43.93 -9.95 -8.23
C GLN A 321 43.76 -9.50 -9.69
N PRO A 322 44.01 -10.37 -10.69
CA PRO A 322 43.81 -10.03 -12.09
C PRO A 322 42.38 -9.60 -12.40
N ILE A 323 42.19 -8.43 -13.02
CA ILE A 323 40.86 -7.87 -13.32
C ILE A 323 40.01 -8.83 -14.16
N ASP A 324 40.63 -9.55 -15.09
CA ASP A 324 39.97 -10.54 -15.95
C ASP A 324 39.47 -11.77 -15.20
N LYS A 325 39.89 -11.97 -13.95
CA LYS A 325 39.44 -13.06 -13.07
C LYS A 325 38.44 -12.60 -12.02
N VAL A 326 38.17 -11.29 -11.92
CA VAL A 326 37.19 -10.77 -10.96
C VAL A 326 35.79 -11.26 -11.35
N VAL A 327 35.02 -11.66 -10.35
CA VAL A 327 33.65 -12.16 -10.46
C VAL A 327 32.73 -11.23 -9.69
N TYR A 328 31.56 -10.91 -10.24
CA TYR A 328 30.56 -10.16 -9.52
C TYR A 328 29.85 -11.06 -8.49
N PRO A 329 29.87 -10.74 -7.19
CA PRO A 329 29.34 -11.61 -6.14
C PRO A 329 27.81 -11.44 -5.98
N ALA A 330 27.03 -11.83 -6.99
CA ALA A 330 25.57 -11.58 -7.05
C ALA A 330 24.80 -12.07 -5.81
N SER A 331 25.10 -13.27 -5.32
CA SER A 331 24.45 -13.80 -4.12
C SER A 331 24.74 -12.94 -2.88
N ALA A 332 26.00 -12.53 -2.68
CA ALA A 332 26.37 -11.70 -1.54
C ALA A 332 25.76 -10.29 -1.60
N MET A 333 25.63 -9.72 -2.81
CA MET A 333 24.99 -8.41 -2.99
C MET A 333 23.47 -8.45 -2.74
N TYR A 334 22.85 -9.62 -2.80
CA TYR A 334 21.44 -9.80 -2.44
C TYR A 334 21.21 -9.96 -0.92
N GLU A 335 22.20 -10.44 -0.18
CA GLU A 335 22.11 -10.64 1.27
C GLU A 335 21.89 -9.31 2.02
N LYS A 336 21.35 -9.38 3.25
CA LYS A 336 21.13 -8.19 4.10
C LYS A 336 22.42 -7.63 4.71
N THR A 337 23.43 -8.47 4.86
CA THR A 337 24.69 -8.13 5.52
C THR A 337 25.86 -8.73 4.77
N LEU A 338 26.90 -7.92 4.53
CA LEU A 338 28.16 -8.38 3.97
C LEU A 338 29.10 -8.91 5.07
N PRO A 339 30.01 -9.84 4.74
CA PRO A 339 30.99 -10.36 5.70
C PRO A 339 31.89 -9.26 6.28
N ARG A 340 31.88 -9.10 7.61
CA ARG A 340 32.71 -8.09 8.30
C ARG A 340 34.20 -8.47 8.41
N ASN A 341 34.49 -9.77 8.39
CA ASN A 341 35.84 -10.32 8.63
C ASN A 341 36.55 -10.74 7.34
N ALA A 342 36.08 -10.30 6.17
CA ALA A 342 36.75 -10.56 4.90
C ALA A 342 38.10 -9.82 4.81
N ASP A 343 39.04 -10.38 4.06
CA ASP A 343 40.32 -9.70 3.79
C ASP A 343 40.11 -8.38 3.01
N LEU A 344 41.17 -7.58 2.88
CA LEU A 344 41.08 -6.27 2.22
C LEU A 344 40.74 -6.37 0.73
N SER A 345 41.26 -7.38 0.01
CA SER A 345 41.01 -7.56 -1.42
C SER A 345 39.54 -7.93 -1.66
N THR A 346 39.01 -8.87 -0.90
CA THR A 346 37.60 -9.27 -0.91
C THR A 346 36.69 -8.09 -0.59
N ARG A 347 37.01 -7.30 0.45
CA ARG A 347 36.23 -6.09 0.81
C ARG A 347 36.25 -5.03 -0.29
N LYS A 348 37.38 -4.83 -0.98
CA LYS A 348 37.47 -3.92 -2.14
C LYS A 348 36.58 -4.38 -3.29
N VAL A 349 36.61 -5.67 -3.63
CA VAL A 349 35.73 -6.22 -4.68
C VAL A 349 34.26 -6.03 -4.30
N MET A 350 33.88 -6.32 -3.04
CA MET A 350 32.52 -6.10 -2.56
C MET A 350 32.10 -4.62 -2.59
N TYR A 351 33.01 -3.71 -2.26
CA TYR A 351 32.77 -2.26 -2.37
C TYR A 351 32.44 -1.88 -3.82
N TYR A 352 33.28 -2.27 -4.77
CA TYR A 352 33.02 -1.99 -6.19
C TYR A 352 31.81 -2.73 -6.73
N ALA A 353 31.49 -3.92 -6.24
CA ALA A 353 30.28 -4.65 -6.61
C ALA A 353 29.02 -3.90 -6.16
N GLY A 354 29.03 -3.33 -4.95
CA GLY A 354 27.96 -2.44 -4.49
C GLY A 354 27.83 -1.21 -5.38
N LYS A 355 28.95 -0.54 -5.69
CA LYS A 355 28.96 0.64 -6.58
C LYS A 355 28.54 0.32 -8.02
N PHE A 356 28.91 -0.84 -8.54
CA PHE A 356 28.43 -1.34 -9.83
C PHE A 356 26.92 -1.58 -9.79
N GLY A 357 26.40 -2.24 -8.76
CA GLY A 357 24.98 -2.52 -8.62
C GLY A 357 24.15 -1.23 -8.60
N GLN A 358 24.62 -0.21 -7.88
CA GLN A 358 24.03 1.13 -7.88
C GLN A 358 24.04 1.75 -9.27
N TRP A 359 25.23 1.88 -9.87
CA TRP A 359 25.42 2.48 -11.18
C TRP A 359 24.59 1.81 -12.28
N TRP A 360 24.60 0.48 -12.31
CA TRP A 360 23.88 -0.30 -13.32
C TRP A 360 22.38 -0.19 -13.16
N SER A 361 21.88 -0.23 -11.93
CA SER A 361 20.45 -0.11 -11.67
C SER A 361 19.93 1.29 -12.03
N VAL A 362 20.71 2.33 -11.78
CA VAL A 362 20.37 3.69 -12.25
C VAL A 362 20.37 3.78 -13.78
N LYS A 363 21.32 3.11 -14.45
CA LYS A 363 21.33 3.02 -15.92
C LYS A 363 20.08 2.34 -16.46
N GLN A 364 19.63 1.24 -15.83
CA GLN A 364 18.37 0.58 -16.20
C GLN A 364 17.16 1.48 -15.91
N LEU A 365 17.16 2.21 -14.79
CA LEU A 365 16.12 3.19 -14.48
C LEU A 365 15.99 4.26 -15.56
N ARG A 366 17.12 4.79 -16.04
CA ARG A 366 17.16 5.72 -17.18
C ARG A 366 16.61 5.08 -18.45
N GLN A 367 16.99 3.85 -18.77
CA GLN A 367 16.46 3.15 -19.94
C GLN A 367 14.93 2.98 -19.85
N THR A 368 14.41 2.65 -18.67
CA THR A 368 12.96 2.54 -18.46
C THR A 368 12.25 3.90 -18.58
N THR A 369 12.85 4.99 -18.10
CA THR A 369 12.39 6.37 -18.35
C THR A 369 12.23 6.64 -19.83
N ASP A 370 13.24 6.29 -20.63
CA ASP A 370 13.23 6.54 -22.08
C ASP A 370 12.18 5.68 -22.79
N LEU A 371 12.01 4.41 -22.38
CA LEU A 371 10.98 3.52 -22.90
C LEU A 371 9.55 3.99 -22.54
N LEU A 372 9.35 4.56 -21.35
CA LEU A 372 8.09 5.19 -20.96
C LEU A 372 7.79 6.42 -21.81
N ARG A 373 8.76 7.31 -21.95
CA ARG A 373 8.65 8.49 -22.81
C ARG A 373 8.32 8.09 -24.25
N GLN A 374 8.93 7.03 -24.77
CA GLN A 374 8.58 6.49 -26.08
C GLN A 374 7.13 5.97 -26.12
N SER A 375 6.71 5.20 -25.12
CA SER A 375 5.40 4.53 -25.10
C SER A 375 4.23 5.49 -24.89
N PHE A 376 4.43 6.56 -24.14
CA PHE A 376 3.41 7.59 -23.89
C PHE A 376 3.54 8.79 -24.82
N GLY A 377 4.73 9.06 -25.37
CA GLY A 377 4.98 10.16 -26.30
C GLY A 377 4.16 10.02 -27.59
N THR A 378 3.87 8.78 -28.02
CA THR A 378 2.96 8.52 -29.15
C THR A 378 1.52 9.00 -28.90
N ALA A 379 1.13 9.23 -27.64
CA ALA A 379 -0.17 9.75 -27.25
C ALA A 379 -0.16 11.27 -26.97
N GLY A 380 0.94 11.97 -27.27
CA GLY A 380 1.07 13.42 -27.04
C GLY A 380 1.13 13.83 -25.56
N ALA A 381 1.31 12.86 -24.65
CA ALA A 381 1.40 13.13 -23.22
C ALA A 381 2.82 13.62 -22.86
N THR A 382 2.90 14.67 -22.04
CA THR A 382 4.16 15.05 -21.41
C THR A 382 4.43 14.09 -20.26
N VAL A 383 5.47 13.28 -20.40
CA VAL A 383 5.83 12.25 -19.42
C VAL A 383 6.81 12.84 -18.42
N ARG A 384 6.36 12.98 -17.17
CA ARG A 384 7.26 13.19 -16.02
C ARG A 384 7.39 11.90 -15.26
N THR A 385 8.60 11.40 -15.24
CA THR A 385 8.97 10.16 -14.57
C THR A 385 9.39 10.43 -13.14
N GLU A 386 8.99 9.56 -12.25
CA GLU A 386 9.26 9.71 -10.82
C GLU A 386 9.81 8.40 -10.25
N THR A 387 10.55 8.48 -9.15
CA THR A 387 10.85 7.32 -8.32
C THR A 387 10.65 7.69 -6.85
N LEU A 388 10.17 6.72 -6.08
CA LEU A 388 9.97 6.85 -4.64
C LEU A 388 11.12 6.14 -3.92
N PRO A 389 11.95 6.83 -3.13
CA PRO A 389 12.69 6.17 -2.08
C PRO A 389 11.62 5.63 -1.14
N SER A 390 11.35 4.34 -1.18
CA SER A 390 10.18 3.77 -0.53
C SER A 390 10.49 3.13 0.81
N ASP A 391 9.40 2.87 1.55
CA ASP A 391 9.34 2.10 2.78
C ASP A 391 10.14 0.78 2.74
N HIS A 392 10.32 0.16 1.57
CA HIS A 392 11.10 -1.06 1.41
C HIS A 392 12.62 -0.88 1.56
N CYS A 393 13.17 0.27 1.15
CA CYS A 393 14.49 0.67 1.62
C CYS A 393 14.44 0.99 3.12
N PHE A 394 13.33 1.56 3.59
CA PHE A 394 13.18 2.12 4.93
C PHE A 394 12.78 1.17 6.06
N PHE A 395 12.44 -0.10 5.82
CA PHE A 395 12.13 -1.05 6.90
C PHE A 395 13.30 -1.25 7.88
N ASN A 396 14.51 -0.72 7.57
CA ASN A 396 15.61 -0.44 8.51
C ASN A 396 16.50 0.76 8.10
N ALA A 397 16.08 1.65 7.17
CA ALA A 397 16.95 2.72 6.64
C ALA A 397 16.66 4.15 7.13
N TRP A 398 15.69 4.35 8.02
CA TRP A 398 15.62 5.56 8.83
C TRP A 398 16.40 5.36 10.13
N GLY A 399 17.63 5.86 10.11
CA GLY A 399 18.59 5.81 11.21
C GLY A 399 20.01 5.85 10.64
N PRO A 400 20.94 6.65 11.19
CA PRO A 400 22.35 6.51 10.88
C PRO A 400 22.75 5.03 11.01
N PRO A 401 23.42 4.40 10.02
CA PRO A 401 24.07 4.99 8.84
C PRO A 401 23.37 4.75 7.47
N HIS A 402 22.08 4.40 7.42
CA HIS A 402 21.49 3.69 6.27
C HIS A 402 20.77 4.53 5.21
N THR A 403 20.66 5.85 5.38
CA THR A 403 20.07 6.72 4.36
C THR A 403 20.92 6.76 3.10
N ALA A 404 20.41 6.19 1.99
CA ALA A 404 20.91 6.34 0.62
C ALA A 404 22.38 5.92 0.36
N MET A 405 23.03 5.21 1.28
CA MET A 405 24.48 4.91 1.21
C MET A 405 24.82 3.41 1.40
N GLY A 406 23.82 2.55 1.57
CA GLY A 406 24.02 1.10 1.58
C GLY A 406 24.21 0.54 0.16
N TYR A 407 24.99 -0.53 0.01
CA TYR A 407 25.23 -1.21 -1.28
C TYR A 407 23.95 -1.73 -1.98
N ARG A 408 22.81 -1.71 -1.29
CA ARG A 408 21.50 -2.15 -1.79
C ARG A 408 20.55 -1.02 -2.17
N GLY A 409 20.81 0.22 -1.75
CA GLY A 409 20.00 1.37 -2.17
C GLY A 409 20.60 1.99 -3.41
N LEU A 410 19.79 2.56 -4.31
CA LEU A 410 20.35 3.36 -5.40
C LEU A 410 20.95 4.66 -4.85
N ASP A 411 22.02 5.09 -5.48
CA ASP A 411 22.74 6.32 -5.13
C ASP A 411 22.02 7.52 -5.76
N PHE A 412 21.53 8.45 -4.92
CA PHE A 412 20.80 9.63 -5.39
C PHE A 412 21.66 10.55 -6.26
N PHE A 413 22.97 10.62 -6.00
CA PHE A 413 23.88 11.40 -6.84
C PHE A 413 24.01 10.77 -8.22
N GLU A 414 24.02 9.43 -8.28
CA GLU A 414 24.06 8.70 -9.55
C GLU A 414 22.75 8.87 -10.32
N ILE A 415 21.59 8.81 -9.64
CA ILE A 415 20.28 9.11 -10.23
C ILE A 415 20.28 10.50 -10.88
N ALA A 416 20.76 11.50 -10.15
CA ALA A 416 20.83 12.88 -10.66
C ALA A 416 21.84 13.00 -11.81
N ALA A 417 23.03 12.41 -11.68
CA ALA A 417 24.09 12.50 -12.69
C ALA A 417 23.70 11.84 -14.03
N GLN A 418 22.90 10.76 -13.98
CA GLN A 418 22.36 10.11 -15.18
C GLN A 418 21.01 10.70 -15.62
N GLU A 419 20.47 11.68 -14.89
CA GLU A 419 19.11 12.21 -15.06
C GLU A 419 18.11 11.06 -15.23
N ALA A 420 18.22 10.03 -14.38
CA ALA A 420 17.55 8.76 -14.59
C ALA A 420 16.03 8.87 -14.46
N VAL A 421 15.55 9.89 -13.75
CA VAL A 421 14.13 10.25 -13.54
C VAL A 421 13.99 11.77 -13.48
N ASP A 422 12.78 12.28 -13.69
CA ASP A 422 12.49 13.72 -13.57
C ASP A 422 12.32 14.17 -12.12
N ILE A 423 11.81 13.28 -11.25
CA ILE A 423 11.46 13.59 -9.86
C ILE A 423 11.89 12.44 -8.94
N VAL A 424 12.52 12.79 -7.82
CA VAL A 424 12.67 11.90 -6.65
C VAL A 424 11.77 12.48 -5.56
N SER A 425 10.67 11.80 -5.25
CA SER A 425 9.75 12.25 -4.19
C SER A 425 10.15 11.69 -2.84
N ALA A 426 9.53 12.14 -1.75
CA ALA A 426 9.84 11.74 -0.38
C ALA A 426 8.60 11.24 0.36
#